data_AF-A0A2D7G030-F1
#
_entry.id   AF-A0A2D7G030-F1
#
_cell.length_a   1.000
_cell.length_b   1.000
_cell.length_c   1.000
_cell.angle_alpha   90.00
_cell.angle_beta   90.00
_cell.angle_gamma   90.00
#
_symmetry.space_group_name_H-M   'P 1'
#
loop_
_entity.id
_entity.type
_entity.pdbx_description
1 polymer ?
#
loop_
_entity_poly.entity_id
_entity_poly.type
_entity_poly.pdbx_seq_one_letter_code
_entity_poly.pdbx_strand_id
1 'polypeptide(L)'
;MSFIACCFVLLNLGLTANVYFPYAKGARGMTYSFFAGWFAGELALQLTLVQMLLTLVMLLTGSFSGLLGSLGLLLLFANWLALLHHYYQGRAMTPRLSTALDKGLGKDYESKIDQSLKSSLQLSPDFLTEFNPFKVNRR
;
A
#
# COMPACT_ATOMS: atom_id res chain seq x y z
N MET A 1 14.86 1.81 -25.76
CA MET A 1 13.69 1.99 -24.87
C MET A 1 12.80 3.08 -25.45
N SER A 2 11.50 2.82 -25.59
CA SER A 2 10.54 3.81 -26.09
C SER A 2 10.25 4.91 -25.05
N PHE A 3 9.76 6.06 -25.50
CA PHE A 3 9.37 7.16 -24.61
C PHE A 3 8.28 6.72 -23.60
N ILE A 4 7.29 5.97 -24.08
CA ILE A 4 6.20 5.43 -23.25
C ILE A 4 6.75 4.51 -22.15
N ALA A 5 7.68 3.61 -22.49
CA ALA A 5 8.32 2.74 -21.50
C ALA A 5 9.14 3.54 -20.49
N CYS A 6 9.83 4.60 -20.92
CA CYS A 6 10.56 5.50 -20.02
C CYS A 6 9.61 6.16 -19.00
N CYS A 7 8.53 6.78 -19.48
CA CYS A 7 7.53 7.41 -18.62
C CYS A 7 6.90 6.40 -17.64
N PHE A 8 6.62 5.19 -18.11
CA PHE A 8 6.10 4.12 -17.28
C PHE A 8 7.08 3.74 -16.16
N VAL A 9 8.37 3.55 -16.46
CA VAL A 9 9.40 3.27 -15.44
C VAL A 9 9.46 4.39 -14.41
N LEU A 10 9.55 5.65 -14.85
CA LEU A 10 9.66 6.81 -13.97
C LEU A 10 8.42 6.99 -13.08
N LEU A 11 7.22 6.79 -13.63
CA LEU A 11 5.97 6.88 -12.87
C LEU A 11 5.95 5.84 -11.75
N ASN A 12 6.27 4.58 -12.06
CA ASN A 12 6.23 3.50 -11.07
C ASN A 12 7.28 3.70 -9.97
N LEU A 13 8.49 4.12 -10.33
CA LEU A 13 9.51 4.49 -9.36
C LEU A 13 9.06 5.65 -8.47
N GLY A 14 8.42 6.68 -9.05
CA GLY A 14 7.88 7.80 -8.30
C GLY A 14 6.79 7.39 -7.31
N LEU A 15 5.88 6.51 -7.70
CA LEU A 15 4.84 5.97 -6.82
C LEU A 15 5.46 5.18 -5.65
N THR A 16 6.39 4.27 -5.94
CA THR A 16 7.07 3.48 -4.90
C THR A 16 7.93 4.34 -3.99
N ALA A 17 8.66 5.32 -4.56
CA ALA A 17 9.41 6.28 -3.76
C ALA A 17 8.51 7.07 -2.82
N ASN A 18 7.31 7.45 -3.27
CA ASN A 18 6.33 8.16 -2.45
C ASN A 18 5.75 7.29 -1.32
N VAL A 19 5.67 5.97 -1.49
CA VAL A 19 5.30 5.03 -0.41
C VAL A 19 6.35 5.02 0.71
N TYR A 20 7.64 5.05 0.36
CA TYR A 20 8.74 5.05 1.34
C TYR A 20 9.04 6.44 1.91
N PHE A 21 8.93 7.48 1.09
CA PHE A 21 9.29 8.85 1.40
C PHE A 21 8.14 9.78 1.00
N PRO A 22 7.03 9.78 1.75
CA PRO A 22 5.89 10.61 1.43
C PRO A 22 6.26 12.09 1.47
N TYR A 23 5.79 12.84 0.47
CA TYR A 23 6.03 14.27 0.36
C TYR A 23 5.11 15.03 1.31
N ALA A 24 5.68 15.52 2.42
CA ALA A 24 4.94 16.19 3.48
C ALA A 24 4.95 17.74 3.40
N LYS A 25 5.49 18.34 2.32
CA LYS A 25 5.65 19.79 2.24
C LYS A 25 4.47 20.45 1.52
N GLY A 26 3.83 21.42 2.17
CA GLY A 26 2.73 22.20 1.60
C GLY A 26 1.42 21.41 1.45
N ALA A 27 0.28 22.09 1.66
CA ALA A 27 -1.03 21.44 1.74
C ALA A 27 -1.39 20.62 0.49
N ARG A 28 -1.21 21.20 -0.71
CA ARG A 28 -1.58 20.52 -1.97
C ARG A 28 -0.69 19.31 -2.28
N GLY A 29 0.63 19.45 -2.06
CA GLY A 29 1.59 18.36 -2.34
C GLY A 29 1.37 17.17 -1.40
N MET A 30 1.08 17.44 -0.13
CA MET A 30 0.72 16.42 0.85
C MET A 30 -0.53 15.65 0.44
N THR A 31 -1.58 16.33 -0.04
CA THR A 31 -2.80 15.66 -0.49
C THR A 31 -2.53 14.69 -1.63
N TYR A 32 -1.79 15.10 -2.66
CA TYR A 32 -1.47 14.21 -3.79
C TYR A 32 -0.57 13.04 -3.36
N SER A 33 0.43 13.31 -2.53
CA SER A 33 1.31 12.29 -1.98
C SER A 33 0.55 11.28 -1.13
N PHE A 34 -0.40 11.73 -0.32
CA PHE A 34 -1.27 10.88 0.46
C PHE A 34 -2.10 9.95 -0.42
N PHE A 35 -2.80 10.48 -1.43
CA PHE A 35 -3.61 9.64 -2.32
C PHE A 35 -2.76 8.64 -3.12
N ALA A 36 -1.62 9.09 -3.66
CA ALA A 36 -0.71 8.22 -4.39
C ALA A 36 -0.11 7.13 -3.49
N GLY A 37 0.28 7.50 -2.26
CA GLY A 37 0.87 6.60 -1.27
C GLY A 37 -0.14 5.61 -0.72
N TRP A 38 -1.37 6.05 -0.43
CA TRP A 38 -2.48 5.17 -0.08
C TRP A 38 -2.69 4.15 -1.19
N PHE A 39 -2.96 4.61 -2.42
CA PHE A 39 -3.27 3.71 -3.52
C PHE A 39 -2.14 2.69 -3.76
N ALA A 40 -0.87 3.15 -3.78
CA ALA A 40 0.27 2.27 -4.00
C ALA A 40 0.61 1.37 -2.79
N GLY A 41 0.33 1.80 -1.56
CA GLY A 41 0.60 1.05 -0.34
C GLY A 41 -0.47 -0.01 -0.05
N GLU A 42 -1.75 0.36 -0.09
CA GLU A 42 -2.88 -0.55 0.20
C GLU A 42 -3.09 -1.58 -0.91
N LEU A 43 -2.89 -1.17 -2.17
CA LEU A 43 -2.98 -2.08 -3.33
C LEU A 43 -1.59 -2.51 -3.84
N ALA A 44 -0.56 -2.53 -3.00
CA ALA A 44 0.81 -2.83 -3.42
C ALA A 44 0.93 -4.12 -4.24
N LEU A 45 0.21 -5.18 -3.83
CA LEU A 45 0.24 -6.48 -4.51
C LEU A 45 -0.47 -6.42 -5.88
N GLN A 46 -1.68 -5.86 -5.91
CA GLN A 46 -2.46 -5.69 -7.14
C GLN A 46 -1.73 -4.78 -8.14
N LEU A 47 -1.16 -3.69 -7.65
CA LEU A 47 -0.39 -2.73 -8.46
C LEU A 47 0.87 -3.40 -9.04
N THR A 48 1.58 -4.21 -8.25
CA THR A 48 2.74 -4.97 -8.72
C THR A 48 2.35 -5.95 -9.84
N LEU A 49 1.23 -6.67 -9.69
CA LEU A 49 0.73 -7.59 -10.73
C LEU A 49 0.37 -6.86 -12.02
N VAL A 50 -0.33 -5.72 -11.92
CA VAL A 50 -0.68 -4.90 -13.09
C VAL A 50 0.59 -4.34 -13.76
N GLN A 51 1.57 -3.89 -12.98
CA GLN A 51 2.86 -3.43 -13.50
C GLN A 51 3.61 -4.53 -14.25
N MET A 52 3.63 -5.76 -13.72
CA MET A 52 4.25 -6.92 -14.37
C MET A 52 3.56 -7.22 -15.72
N LEU A 53 2.22 -7.22 -15.74
CA LEU A 53 1.45 -7.48 -16.95
C LEU A 53 1.67 -6.41 -18.03
N LEU A 54 1.65 -5.12 -17.65
CA LEU A 54 1.96 -4.02 -18.57
C LEU A 54 3.40 -4.07 -19.08
N THR A 55 4.36 -4.38 -18.20
CA THR A 55 5.77 -4.57 -18.59
C THR A 55 5.91 -5.70 -19.60
N LEU A 56 5.20 -6.82 -19.41
CA LEU A 56 5.20 -7.94 -20.35
C LEU A 56 4.65 -7.52 -21.72
N VAL A 57 3.53 -6.82 -21.78
CA VAL A 57 2.96 -6.31 -23.04
C VAL A 57 3.96 -5.36 -23.74
N MET A 58 4.59 -4.45 -22.99
CA MET A 58 5.61 -3.55 -23.52
C MET A 58 6.87 -4.29 -23.99
N LEU A 59 7.26 -5.37 -23.32
CA LEU A 59 8.37 -6.21 -23.73
C LEU A 59 8.08 -6.91 -25.07
N LEU A 60 6.89 -7.48 -25.22
CA LEU A 60 6.44 -8.15 -26.45
C LEU A 60 6.36 -7.20 -27.66
N THR A 61 6.03 -5.92 -27.43
CA THR A 61 6.05 -4.89 -28.47
C THR A 61 7.45 -4.34 -28.78
N GLY A 62 8.49 -4.83 -28.12
CA GLY A 62 9.87 -4.36 -28.31
C GLY A 62 10.16 -3.00 -27.69
N SER A 63 9.31 -2.51 -26.77
CA SER A 63 9.48 -1.19 -26.13
C SER A 63 10.74 -1.10 -25.26
N PHE A 64 11.23 -2.24 -24.75
CA PHE A 64 12.46 -2.35 -23.97
C PHE A 64 13.64 -2.85 -24.83
N SER A 65 14.12 -2.01 -25.73
CA SER A 65 15.29 -2.29 -26.58
C SER A 65 16.57 -1.58 -26.11
N GLY A 66 17.72 -2.23 -26.34
CA GLY A 66 19.06 -1.70 -26.04
C GLY A 66 19.39 -1.62 -24.54
N LEU A 67 20.54 -1.00 -24.22
CA LEU A 67 21.06 -0.89 -22.85
C LEU A 67 20.11 -0.13 -21.91
N LEU A 68 19.44 0.92 -22.41
CA LEU A 68 18.42 1.63 -21.64
C LEU A 68 17.18 0.77 -21.37
N GLY A 69 16.84 -0.15 -22.30
CA GLY A 69 15.75 -1.09 -22.10
C GLY A 69 16.04 -2.09 -20.99
N SER A 70 17.25 -2.66 -20.96
CA SER A 70 17.65 -3.58 -19.90
C SER A 70 17.75 -2.89 -18.54
N LEU A 71 18.27 -1.65 -18.48
CA LEU A 71 18.25 -0.85 -17.25
C LEU A 71 16.81 -0.56 -16.78
N GLY A 72 15.90 -0.21 -17.69
CA GLY A 72 14.49 0.00 -17.37
C GLY A 72 13.83 -1.24 -16.76
N LEU A 73 14.10 -2.43 -17.31
CA LEU A 73 13.61 -3.70 -16.78
C LEU A 73 14.19 -4.00 -15.38
N LEU A 74 15.48 -3.76 -15.17
CA LEU A 74 16.13 -3.92 -13.86
C LEU A 74 15.50 -3.00 -12.82
N LEU A 75 15.25 -1.74 -13.18
CA LEU A 75 14.59 -0.77 -12.30
C LEU A 75 13.16 -1.19 -11.95
N LEU A 76 12.40 -1.70 -12.92
CA LEU A 76 11.05 -2.24 -12.67
C LEU A 76 11.09 -3.47 -11.76
N PHE A 77 12.06 -4.36 -11.95
CA PHE A 77 12.24 -5.50 -11.08
C PHE A 77 12.56 -5.07 -9.64
N ALA A 78 13.49 -4.14 -9.46
CA ALA A 78 13.79 -3.56 -8.14
C ALA A 78 12.57 -2.86 -7.52
N ASN A 79 11.77 -2.17 -8.34
CA ASN A 79 10.53 -1.53 -7.93
C ASN A 79 9.50 -2.54 -7.37
N TRP A 80 9.32 -3.67 -8.05
CA TRP A 80 8.43 -4.74 -7.58
C TRP A 80 8.89 -5.32 -6.24
N LEU A 81 10.20 -5.56 -6.09
CA LEU A 81 10.76 -6.04 -4.82
C LEU A 81 10.53 -5.03 -3.69
N ALA A 82 10.68 -3.74 -3.96
CA ALA A 82 10.41 -2.69 -2.99
C ALA A 82 8.92 -2.67 -2.57
N LEU A 83 7.98 -2.69 -3.52
CA LEU A 83 6.54 -2.75 -3.19
C LEU A 83 6.17 -4.02 -2.41
N LEU A 84 6.72 -5.17 -2.80
CA LEU A 84 6.46 -6.44 -2.13
C LEU A 84 7.04 -6.44 -0.70
N HIS A 85 8.25 -5.89 -0.53
CA HIS A 85 8.85 -5.71 0.78
C HIS A 85 8.01 -4.78 1.68
N HIS A 86 7.50 -3.66 1.16
CA HIS A 86 6.60 -2.78 1.89
C HIS A 86 5.34 -3.52 2.37
N TYR A 87 4.71 -4.30 1.48
CA TYR A 87 3.54 -5.11 1.81
C TYR A 87 3.81 -6.10 2.96
N TYR A 88 4.94 -6.81 2.92
CA TYR A 88 5.30 -7.75 3.98
C TYR A 88 5.69 -7.06 5.29
N GLN A 89 6.32 -5.88 5.24
CA GLN A 89 6.61 -5.09 6.43
C GLN A 89 5.32 -4.67 7.16
N GLY A 90 4.28 -4.27 6.41
CA GLY A 90 2.96 -3.96 6.98
C GLY A 90 2.38 -5.15 7.75
N ARG A 91 2.44 -6.35 7.18
CA ARG A 91 1.97 -7.59 7.86
C ARG A 91 2.83 -7.99 9.06
N ALA A 92 4.13 -7.73 9.01
CA ALA A 92 5.06 -8.06 10.10
C ALA A 92 4.95 -7.10 11.30
N MET A 93 4.13 -6.04 11.24
CA MET A 93 3.87 -5.18 12.40
C MET A 93 2.97 -5.83 13.45
N THR A 94 2.10 -6.76 13.07
CA THR A 94 1.12 -7.37 14.00
C THR A 94 1.78 -8.00 15.24
N PRO A 95 2.85 -8.81 15.12
CA PRO A 95 3.53 -9.38 16.30
C PRO A 95 4.26 -8.33 17.16
N ARG A 96 4.72 -7.23 16.55
CA ARG A 96 5.37 -6.14 17.28
C ARG A 96 4.37 -5.35 18.09
N LEU A 97 3.19 -5.11 17.53
CA LEU A 97 2.09 -4.46 18.20
C LEU A 97 1.58 -5.30 19.38
N SER A 98 1.37 -6.60 19.18
CA SER A 98 0.95 -7.49 20.27
C SER A 98 1.98 -7.51 21.40
N THR A 99 3.27 -7.60 21.09
CA THR A 99 4.34 -7.54 22.10
C THR A 99 4.36 -6.20 22.86
N ALA A 100 4.08 -5.09 22.17
CA ALA A 100 4.02 -3.77 22.80
C ALA A 100 2.79 -3.64 23.71
N LEU A 101 1.64 -4.17 23.29
CA LEU A 101 0.41 -4.23 24.09
C LEU A 101 0.61 -5.12 25.32
N ASP A 102 1.20 -6.30 25.17
CA ASP A 102 1.54 -7.20 26.28
C ASP A 102 2.46 -6.52 27.30
N LYS A 103 3.43 -5.73 26.82
CA LYS A 103 4.36 -4.99 27.68
C LYS A 103 3.69 -3.82 28.40
N GLY A 104 2.78 -3.10 27.74
CA GLY A 104 2.12 -1.91 28.28
C GLY A 104 0.92 -2.22 29.17
N LEU A 105 0.14 -3.25 28.82
CA LEU A 105 -1.15 -3.58 29.44
C LEU A 105 -1.14 -4.93 30.18
N GLY A 106 -0.07 -5.73 30.01
CA GLY A 106 0.07 -7.07 30.55
C GLY A 106 -0.44 -8.15 29.60
N LYS A 107 0.08 -9.37 29.69
CA LYS A 107 -0.28 -10.51 28.79
C LYS A 107 -1.76 -10.90 28.83
N ASP A 108 -2.44 -10.56 29.91
CA ASP A 108 -3.87 -10.84 30.10
C ASP A 108 -4.74 -9.61 29.81
N TYR A 109 -4.24 -8.61 29.08
CA TYR A 109 -5.01 -7.38 28.84
C TYR A 109 -6.34 -7.69 28.16
N GLU A 110 -6.38 -8.62 27.20
CA GLU A 110 -7.59 -9.00 26.47
C GLU A 110 -8.70 -9.59 27.35
N SER A 111 -8.34 -10.22 28.48
CA SER A 111 -9.30 -10.75 29.46
C SER A 111 -9.74 -9.71 30.48
N LYS A 112 -9.01 -8.59 30.57
CA LYS A 112 -9.33 -7.43 31.41
C LYS A 112 -10.08 -6.33 30.67
N ILE A 113 -10.24 -6.44 29.34
CA ILE A 113 -11.10 -5.55 28.57
C ILE A 113 -12.53 -5.76 29.05
N ASP A 114 -13.14 -4.70 29.56
CA ASP A 114 -14.53 -4.71 30.01
C ASP A 114 -15.46 -5.18 28.89
N GLN A 115 -16.47 -5.99 29.23
CA GLN A 115 -17.34 -6.64 28.24
C GLN A 115 -18.14 -5.60 27.42
N SER A 116 -18.43 -4.42 27.99
CA SER A 116 -19.08 -3.32 27.27
C SER A 116 -18.16 -2.66 26.22
N LEU A 117 -16.87 -2.56 26.53
CA LEU A 117 -15.85 -2.10 25.58
C LEU A 117 -15.60 -3.14 24.48
N LYS A 118 -15.54 -4.42 24.83
CA LYS A 118 -15.31 -5.51 23.87
C LYS A 118 -16.43 -5.63 22.84
N SER A 119 -17.67 -5.34 23.23
CA SER A 119 -18.83 -5.30 22.33
C SER A 119 -18.88 -4.02 21.47
N SER A 120 -18.24 -2.93 21.91
CA SER A 120 -18.06 -1.70 21.11
C SER A 120 -16.89 -1.78 20.12
N LEU A 121 -15.88 -2.60 20.41
CA LEU A 121 -14.76 -2.87 19.52
C LEU A 121 -15.24 -3.80 18.39
N GLN A 122 -15.66 -3.22 17.27
CA GLN A 122 -15.91 -3.97 16.04
C GLN A 122 -14.61 -4.62 15.55
N LEU A 123 -14.39 -5.86 15.97
CA LEU A 123 -13.23 -6.70 15.59
C LEU A 123 -13.30 -7.16 14.13
N SER A 124 -14.41 -6.92 13.44
CA SER A 124 -14.57 -7.18 12.01
C SER A 124 -15.38 -6.03 11.40
N PRO A 125 -14.94 -5.45 10.27
CA PRO A 125 -15.69 -4.39 9.62
C PRO A 125 -17.07 -4.91 9.20
N ASP A 126 -18.12 -4.26 9.72
CA ASP A 126 -19.50 -4.50 9.28
C ASP A 126 -19.75 -3.70 8.00
N PHE A 127 -19.29 -4.27 6.89
CA PHE A 127 -19.40 -3.66 5.57
C PHE A 127 -20.84 -3.24 5.23
N LEU A 128 -21.85 -4.01 5.67
CA LEU A 128 -23.26 -3.72 5.38
C LEU A 128 -23.75 -2.43 6.02
N THR A 129 -23.25 -2.11 7.21
CA THR A 129 -23.56 -0.86 7.91
C THR A 129 -22.71 0.30 7.40
N GLU A 130 -21.45 0.03 7.03
CA GLU A 130 -20.51 1.02 6.52
C GLU A 130 -20.88 1.55 5.12
N PHE A 131 -21.48 0.71 4.25
CA PHE A 131 -22.04 1.13 2.97
C PHE A 131 -23.30 2.00 3.09
N ASN A 132 -23.90 2.12 4.29
CA ASN A 132 -25.03 3.01 4.53
C ASN A 132 -24.77 3.94 5.74
N PRO A 133 -23.82 4.88 5.59
CA PRO A 133 -23.33 5.72 6.70
C PRO A 133 -24.39 6.68 7.25
N PHE A 134 -25.52 6.85 6.54
CA PHE A 134 -26.61 7.74 6.92
C PHE A 134 -27.94 7.00 7.11
N LYS A 135 -27.95 5.82 7.74
CA LYS A 135 -29.21 5.28 8.29
C LYS A 135 -29.75 6.26 9.34
N VAL A 136 -30.60 7.19 8.89
CA VAL A 136 -31.35 8.10 9.75
C VAL A 136 -32.26 7.24 10.62
N ASN A 137 -31.92 7.14 11.90
CA ASN A 137 -32.73 6.44 12.88
C ASN A 137 -34.01 7.27 13.09
N ARG A 138 -35.05 7.00 12.30
CA ARG A 138 -36.37 7.63 12.47
C ARG A 138 -37.00 7.00 13.70
N ARG A 139 -36.88 7.70 14.84
CA ARG A 139 -37.73 7.49 16.01
C ARG A 139 -39.15 7.91 15.72
#